data_AF-A0AAP4JNB8-F1
#
_entry.id   AF-A0AAP4JNB8-F1
#
_cell.length_a   1.000
_cell.length_b   1.000
_cell.length_c   1.000
_cell.angle_alpha   90.00
_cell.angle_beta   90.00
_cell.angle_gamma   90.00
#
_symmetry.space_group_name_H-M   'P 1'
#
loop_
_entity.id
_entity.type
_entity.pdbx_description
1 polymer ?
#
loop_
_entity_poly.entity_id
_entity_poly.type
_entity_poly.pdbx_seq_one_letter_code
_entity_poly.pdbx_strand_id
1 'polypeptide(L)'
;MTKGKKTTYVERIEIAQWIIAHDMDYQGAIKHFGVSYGQVYSWVKKFRESGEEGLKDRRGQHKPENTLDENQRLKLENKQSKARIDYLETENALLKKLQNVERRSAGNNTDNTNILPFKNSPKR
;
A
#
# COMPACT_ATOMS: atom_id res chain seq x y z
N MET A 1 -10.33 19.86 38.96
CA MET A 1 -9.27 19.36 38.05
C MET A 1 -8.02 20.21 38.27
N THR A 2 -6.93 19.63 38.77
CA THR A 2 -5.67 20.36 38.99
C THR A 2 -5.10 20.79 37.64
N LYS A 3 -4.75 22.07 37.50
CA LYS A 3 -4.13 22.60 36.28
C LYS A 3 -2.78 21.90 36.10
N GLY A 4 -2.66 21.05 35.07
CA GLY A 4 -1.41 20.37 34.76
C GLY A 4 -0.29 21.39 34.52
N LYS A 5 0.89 21.13 35.08
CA LYS A 5 2.08 21.96 34.85
C LYS A 5 2.33 22.07 33.34
N LYS A 6 2.51 23.29 32.84
CA LYS A 6 2.92 23.53 31.46
C LYS A 6 4.39 23.12 31.36
N THR A 7 4.68 22.05 30.63
CA THR A 7 6.05 21.61 30.34
C THR A 7 6.38 21.87 28.88
N THR A 8 7.57 22.39 28.65
CA THR A 8 8.18 22.59 27.34
C THR A 8 8.67 21.27 26.75
N TYR A 9 8.95 21.25 25.46
CA TYR A 9 9.46 20.06 24.77
C TYR A 9 10.83 19.61 25.32
N VAL A 10 11.72 20.57 25.57
CA VAL A 10 13.06 20.31 26.13
C VAL A 10 12.96 19.69 27.52
N GLU A 11 12.12 20.24 28.40
CA GLU A 11 11.89 19.66 29.74
C GLU A 11 11.35 18.22 29.66
N ARG A 12 10.50 17.90 28.67
CA ARG A 12 10.00 16.53 28.50
C ARG A 12 11.09 15.55 28.09
N ILE A 13 12.03 15.98 27.25
CA ILE A 13 13.20 15.17 26.87
C ILE A 13 14.07 14.93 28.09
N GLU A 14 14.39 15.99 28.83
CA GLU A 14 15.21 15.91 30.03
C GLU A 14 14.61 14.97 31.07
N ILE A 15 13.30 15.08 31.34
CA ILE A 15 12.59 14.18 32.25
C ILE A 15 12.65 12.73 31.78
N ALA A 16 12.44 12.48 30.48
CA ALA A 16 12.46 11.12 29.94
C ALA A 16 13.86 10.50 30.01
N GLN A 17 14.90 11.26 29.68
CA GLN A 17 16.29 10.83 29.79
C GLN A 17 16.69 10.59 31.26
N TRP A 18 16.30 11.49 32.17
CA TRP A 18 16.58 11.35 33.59
C TRP A 18 16.01 10.05 34.15
N ILE A 19 14.77 9.70 33.81
CA ILE A 19 14.14 8.45 34.28
C ILE A 19 14.85 7.22 33.75
N ILE A 20 15.26 7.24 32.48
CA ILE A 20 15.99 6.12 31.89
C ILE A 20 17.37 5.96 32.58
N ALA A 21 18.02 7.07 32.92
CA ALA A 21 19.30 7.07 33.63
C ALA A 21 19.19 6.64 35.11
N HIS A 22 18.02 6.79 35.73
CA HIS A 22 17.74 6.41 37.12
C HIS A 22 16.93 5.12 37.21
N ASP A 23 17.22 4.13 36.34
CA ASP A 23 16.60 2.79 36.37
C ASP A 23 15.07 2.79 36.40
N MET A 24 14.46 3.72 35.65
CA MET A 24 13.02 3.89 35.55
C MET A 24 12.34 4.40 36.83
N ASP A 25 13.04 5.23 37.62
CA ASP A 25 12.46 5.87 38.81
C ASP A 25 11.45 6.99 38.48
N TYR A 26 10.22 6.59 38.18
CA TYR A 26 9.11 7.50 37.94
C TYR A 26 8.74 8.33 39.18
N GLN A 27 8.91 7.79 40.38
CA GLN A 27 8.53 8.48 41.62
C GLN A 27 9.51 9.60 41.95
N GLY A 28 10.81 9.34 41.77
CA GLY A 28 11.86 10.35 41.84
C GLY A 28 11.63 11.48 40.84
N ALA A 29 11.28 11.15 39.59
CA ALA A 29 11.02 12.16 38.57
C ALA A 29 9.79 13.04 38.89
N ILE A 30 8.73 12.45 39.44
CA ILE A 30 7.55 13.22 39.87
C ILE A 30 7.92 14.22 40.97
N LYS A 31 8.72 13.81 41.95
CA LYS A 31 9.17 14.67 43.04
C LYS A 31 10.14 15.75 42.54
N HIS A 32 11.07 15.39 41.69
CA HIS A 32 12.11 16.28 41.17
C HIS A 32 11.55 17.36 40.24
N PHE A 33 10.66 16.98 39.31
CA PHE A 33 10.16 17.87 38.27
C PHE A 33 8.73 18.41 38.52
N GLY A 34 8.03 17.87 39.52
CA GLY A 34 6.66 18.30 39.88
C GLY A 34 5.64 18.03 38.78
N VAL A 35 5.76 16.89 38.11
CA VAL A 35 4.94 16.47 36.96
C VAL A 35 4.07 15.27 37.31
N SER A 36 2.94 15.09 36.62
CA SER A 36 2.05 13.94 36.91
C SER A 36 2.62 12.63 36.37
N TYR A 37 2.44 11.54 37.12
CA TYR A 37 2.84 10.18 36.73
C TYR A 37 2.38 9.83 35.30
N GLY A 38 1.12 10.10 34.97
CA GLY A 38 0.57 9.77 33.66
C GLY A 38 1.24 10.52 32.51
N GLN A 39 1.66 11.77 32.74
CA GLN A 39 2.39 12.56 31.74
C GLN A 39 3.77 11.95 31.51
N VAL A 40 4.49 11.68 32.60
CA VAL A 40 5.83 11.11 32.59
C VAL A 40 5.85 9.74 31.92
N TYR A 41 4.93 8.85 32.28
CA TYR A 41 4.81 7.53 31.67
C TYR A 41 4.57 7.62 30.17
N SER A 42 3.67 8.50 29.73
CA SER A 42 3.41 8.72 28.30
C SER A 42 4.64 9.24 27.56
N TRP A 43 5.40 10.14 28.18
CA TRP A 43 6.62 10.69 27.59
C TRP A 43 7.71 9.63 27.45
N VAL A 44 8.00 8.89 28.52
CA VAL A 44 9.03 7.82 28.50
C VAL A 44 8.66 6.73 27.48
N LYS A 45 7.39 6.34 27.40
CA LYS A 45 6.92 5.38 26.40
C LYS A 45 7.18 5.86 24.97
N LYS A 46 6.78 7.10 24.64
CA LYS A 46 6.99 7.69 23.31
C LYS A 46 8.48 7.88 22.99
N PHE A 47 9.27 8.23 23.99
CA PHE A 47 10.71 8.36 23.87
C PHE A 47 11.40 7.03 23.53
N ARG A 48 10.95 5.92 24.12
CA ARG A 48 11.45 4.58 23.76
C ARG A 48 11.05 4.14 22.35
N GLU A 49 9.85 4.50 21.90
CA GLU A 49 9.33 4.09 20.58
C GLU A 49 9.91 4.91 19.41
N SER A 50 10.15 6.20 19.61
CA SER A 50 10.50 7.12 18.51
C SER A 50 11.53 8.19 18.89
N GLY A 51 12.23 8.03 20.02
CA GLY A 51 13.20 8.99 20.52
C GLY A 51 12.58 10.35 20.85
N GLU A 52 13.39 11.40 20.73
CA GLU A 52 12.97 12.79 20.95
C GLU A 52 11.80 13.20 20.05
N GLU A 53 11.82 12.77 18.77
CA GLU A 53 10.76 13.07 17.79
C GLU A 53 9.37 12.53 18.19
N GLY A 54 9.31 11.55 19.10
CA GLY A 54 8.06 11.04 19.68
C GLY A 54 7.44 11.98 20.73
N LEU A 55 8.22 12.86 21.35
CA LEU A 55 7.77 13.83 22.36
C LEU A 55 7.28 15.15 21.75
N LYS A 56 7.58 15.39 20.47
CA LYS A 56 7.20 16.58 19.74
C LYS A 56 5.69 16.63 19.58
N ASP A 57 5.09 17.79 19.85
CA ASP A 57 3.64 17.93 19.68
C ASP A 57 3.31 17.95 18.19
N ARG A 58 2.58 16.92 17.73
CA ARG A 58 2.14 16.78 16.32
C ARG A 58 0.70 17.18 16.11
N ARG A 59 0.01 17.73 17.13
CA ARG A 59 -1.37 18.22 16.96
C ARG A 59 -1.37 19.35 15.92
N GLY A 60 -2.15 19.17 14.85
CA GLY A 60 -2.22 20.13 13.74
C GLY A 60 -1.02 20.12 12.79
N GLN A 61 -0.06 19.20 12.96
CA GLN A 61 1.06 19.03 12.05
C GLN A 61 0.81 17.77 11.20
N HIS A 62 0.74 17.95 9.87
CA HIS A 62 0.58 16.84 8.93
C HIS A 62 1.79 15.90 9.04
N LYS A 63 1.59 14.58 8.86
CA LYS A 63 2.70 13.62 8.84
C LYS A 63 3.67 14.02 7.71
N PRO A 64 4.99 13.87 7.88
CA PRO A 64 5.96 14.28 6.87
C PRO A 64 5.65 13.60 5.54
N GLU A 65 5.43 14.41 4.51
CA GLU A 65 5.04 14.05 3.13
C GLU A 65 5.83 12.85 2.60
N ASN A 66 7.15 12.80 2.86
CA ASN A 66 8.08 11.94 2.16
C ASN A 66 7.86 10.42 2.26
N THR A 67 7.26 9.90 3.33
CA THR A 67 7.07 8.44 3.47
C THR A 67 5.66 7.99 3.10
N LEU A 68 4.66 8.86 3.22
CA LEU A 68 3.28 8.55 2.87
C LEU A 68 2.99 8.85 1.40
N ASP A 69 3.55 9.94 0.85
CA ASP A 69 3.32 10.36 -0.53
C ASP A 69 3.94 9.37 -1.53
N GLU A 70 5.19 8.93 -1.31
CA GLU A 70 5.83 7.92 -2.16
C GLU A 70 5.05 6.59 -2.14
N ASN A 71 4.56 6.17 -0.97
CA ASN A 71 3.73 4.97 -0.88
C ASN A 71 2.38 5.13 -1.59
N GLN A 72 1.78 6.33 -1.56
CA GLN A 72 0.54 6.61 -2.27
C GLN A 72 0.74 6.64 -3.77
N ARG A 73 1.82 7.27 -4.25
CA ARG A 73 2.26 7.27 -5.64
C ARG A 73 2.52 5.86 -6.14
N LEU A 74 3.31 5.08 -5.41
CA LEU A 74 3.60 3.67 -5.73
C LEU A 74 2.32 2.83 -5.78
N LYS A 75 1.35 3.06 -4.89
CA LYS A 75 0.05 2.36 -4.93
C LYS A 75 -0.76 2.72 -6.18
N LEU A 76 -0.78 3.99 -6.57
CA LEU A 76 -1.48 4.44 -7.78
C LEU A 76 -0.83 3.85 -9.03
N GLU A 77 0.50 3.90 -9.12
CA GLU A 77 1.28 3.34 -10.23
C GLU A 77 1.10 1.81 -10.32
N ASN A 78 1.14 1.11 -9.19
CA ASN A 78 0.89 -0.33 -9.14
C ASN A 78 -0.52 -0.68 -9.63
N LYS A 79 -1.54 0.12 -9.24
CA LYS A 79 -2.91 -0.06 -9.69
C LYS A 79 -3.06 0.16 -11.20
N GLN A 80 -2.45 1.21 -11.74
CA GLN A 80 -2.44 1.49 -13.18
C GLN A 80 -1.74 0.37 -13.95
N SER A 81 -0.59 -0.10 -13.44
CA SER A 81 0.18 -1.17 -14.06
C SER A 81 -0.59 -2.49 -14.11
N LYS A 82 -1.27 -2.87 -13.01
CA LYS A 82 -2.14 -4.06 -12.96
C LYS A 82 -3.28 -3.98 -13.96
N ALA A 83 -3.98 -2.85 -14.01
CA ALA A 83 -5.06 -2.65 -14.98
C ALA A 83 -4.56 -2.78 -16.44
N ARG A 84 -3.34 -2.33 -16.73
CA ARG A 84 -2.73 -2.49 -18.05
C ARG A 84 -2.41 -3.95 -18.36
N ILE A 85 -1.88 -4.70 -17.39
CA ILE A 85 -1.60 -6.13 -17.53
C ILE A 85 -2.89 -6.89 -17.80
N ASP A 86 -3.93 -6.68 -16.99
CA ASP A 86 -5.23 -7.35 -17.15
C ASP A 86 -5.82 -7.09 -18.56
N TYR A 87 -5.73 -5.85 -19.04
CA TYR A 87 -6.17 -5.49 -20.39
C TYR A 87 -5.37 -6.23 -21.49
N LEU A 88 -4.05 -6.29 -21.36
CA LEU A 88 -3.21 -6.98 -22.36
C LEU A 88 -3.39 -8.50 -22.32
N GLU A 89 -3.64 -9.09 -21.15
CA GLU A 89 -3.91 -10.51 -21.00
C GLU A 89 -5.24 -10.89 -21.65
N THR A 90 -6.28 -10.08 -21.45
CA THR A 90 -7.58 -10.29 -22.09
C THR A 90 -7.50 -10.14 -23.60
N GLU A 91 -6.82 -9.12 -24.12
CA GLU A 91 -6.57 -8.94 -25.56
C GLU A 91 -5.84 -10.15 -26.17
N ASN A 92 -4.76 -10.61 -25.53
CA ASN A 92 -4.03 -11.80 -25.97
C ASN A 92 -4.88 -13.07 -25.96
N ALA A 93 -5.74 -13.23 -24.96
CA ALA A 93 -6.66 -14.37 -24.89
C ALA A 93 -7.69 -14.35 -26.03
N LEU A 94 -8.21 -13.18 -26.38
CA LEU A 94 -9.12 -13.01 -27.51
C LEU A 94 -8.44 -13.33 -28.84
N LEU A 95 -7.24 -12.79 -29.09
CA LEU A 95 -6.46 -13.06 -30.30
C LEU A 95 -6.17 -14.56 -30.47
N LYS A 96 -5.78 -15.26 -29.39
CA LYS A 96 -5.57 -16.72 -29.41
C LYS A 96 -6.85 -17.48 -29.76
N LYS A 97 -8.00 -17.06 -29.25
CA LYS A 97 -9.30 -17.69 -29.59
C LYS A 97 -9.66 -17.46 -31.06
N LEU A 98 -9.45 -16.25 -31.58
CA LEU A 98 -9.73 -15.91 -32.97
C LEU A 98 -8.89 -16.75 -33.93
N GLN A 99 -7.58 -16.85 -33.68
CA GLN A 99 -6.67 -17.69 -34.47
C GLN A 99 -7.09 -19.17 -34.47
N ASN A 100 -7.61 -19.69 -33.36
CA ASN A 100 -8.12 -21.06 -33.29
C ASN A 100 -9.38 -21.27 -34.12
N VAL A 101 -10.26 -20.28 -34.18
CA VAL A 101 -11.45 -20.32 -35.05
C VAL A 101 -11.04 -20.29 -36.52
N GLU A 102 -10.10 -19.42 -36.89
CA GLU A 102 -9.58 -19.36 -38.27
C GLU A 102 -8.95 -20.67 -38.72
N ARG A 103 -8.10 -21.30 -37.87
CA ARG A 103 -7.53 -22.62 -38.17
C ARG A 103 -8.58 -23.71 -38.35
N ARG A 104 -9.64 -23.71 -37.53
CA ARG A 104 -10.76 -24.67 -37.64
C ARG A 104 -11.54 -24.47 -38.94
N SER A 105 -11.78 -23.22 -39.32
CA SER A 105 -12.47 -22.88 -40.57
C SER A 105 -11.64 -23.20 -41.81
N ALA A 106 -10.32 -22.98 -41.76
CA ALA A 106 -9.40 -23.30 -42.87
C ALA A 106 -9.20 -24.81 -43.09
N GLY A 107 -9.36 -25.64 -42.05
CA GLY A 107 -9.27 -27.11 -42.15
C GLY A 107 -10.49 -27.80 -42.77
N ASN A 108 -11.62 -27.10 -42.97
CA ASN A 108 -12.88 -27.70 -43.43
C ASN A 108 -13.16 -27.52 -44.94
N ASN A 109 -12.20 -27.05 -45.74
CA ASN A 109 -12.44 -26.66 -47.13
C ASN A 109 -11.64 -27.46 -48.20
N THR A 110 -11.11 -28.64 -47.86
CA THR A 110 -10.37 -29.49 -48.82
C THR A 110 -11.08 -30.77 -49.25
N ASP A 111 -12.29 -31.06 -48.76
CA ASP A 111 -12.95 -32.36 -48.99
C ASP A 111 -14.27 -32.28 -49.77
N ASN A 112 -14.43 -31.30 -50.68
CA ASN A 112 -15.63 -31.25 -51.53
C ASN A 112 -15.34 -30.84 -52.98
N THR A 113 -14.50 -31.61 -53.67
CA THR A 113 -14.48 -31.64 -55.14
C THR A 113 -14.94 -33.01 -55.65
N ASN A 114 -16.19 -33.37 -55.38
CA ASN A 114 -16.88 -34.41 -56.14
C ASN A 114 -17.40 -33.78 -57.46
N ILE A 115 -16.52 -33.69 -58.45
CA ILE A 115 -16.92 -33.41 -59.83
C ILE A 115 -17.59 -34.68 -60.37
N LEU A 116 -18.92 -34.73 -60.32
CA LEU A 116 -19.68 -35.73 -61.05
C LEU A 116 -19.83 -35.26 -62.51
N PRO A 117 -19.46 -36.07 -63.53
CA PRO A 117 -19.61 -35.68 -64.92
C PRO A 117 -21.10 -35.65 -65.28
N PHE A 118 -21.54 -34.54 -65.87
CA PHE A 118 -22.89 -34.33 -66.34
C PHE A 118 -23.20 -35.29 -67.50
N LYS A 119 -24.02 -36.31 -67.26
CA LYS A 119 -24.47 -37.24 -68.30
C LYS A 119 -25.54 -36.55 -69.16
N ASN A 120 -25.18 -36.15 -70.38
CA ASN A 120 -26.15 -35.79 -71.41
C ASN A 120 -26.75 -37.06 -72.03
N SER A 121 -28.07 -37.16 -72.02
CA SER A 121 -28.89 -38.17 -72.71
C SER A 121 -30.08 -37.47 -73.39
N PRO A 122 -30.69 -38.08 -74.41
CA PRO A 122 -30.74 -37.53 -75.76
C PRO A 122 -32.04 -36.77 -76.05
N LYS A 123 -32.00 -35.85 -77.03
CA LYS A 123 -33.21 -35.25 -77.60
C LYS A 123 -33.51 -35.88 -78.96
N ARG A 124 -34.78 -36.29 -79.06
CA ARG A 124 -35.60 -36.83 -80.17
C ARG A 124 -35.05 -36.75 -81.57
#